data_AF-A0A415ZL91-F1
#
_entry.id   AF-A0A415ZL91-F1
#
_cell.length_a   1.000
_cell.length_b   1.000
_cell.length_c   1.000
_cell.angle_alpha   90.00
_cell.angle_beta   90.00
_cell.angle_gamma   90.00
#
_symmetry.space_group_name_H-M   'P 1'
#
loop_
_entity.id
_entity.type
_entity.pdbx_description
1 polymer ?
#
loop_
_entity_poly.entity_id
_entity_poly.type
_entity_poly.pdbx_seq_one_letter_code
_entity_poly.pdbx_strand_id
1 'polypeptide(L)'
;MKPVKKEKHTPKHYLPDTTPKIAAAGATVLVLLVVLSFVLSSGWMHGSSTGIILPGSEGDSPTVGAGSALLTGQSVDDITIDVNNAKTVIATLARPAAYSSRIENTIYYDGGSAALYCHRYARDSVVRTDTLGSDNQVQSTLIRVPDGKVYAWNAGDSIAYQGKAGDFTDDVAAMLPTYEDVLADEVQLTAAGRQDINGEPCIAVTFEQGGYRCVYGISTVSGLLAQASFYDGDTLTRKVTVSEISTETPDSELFTLPDGESVI
;
A
#
# COMPACT_ATOMS: atom_id res chain seq x y z
N MET A 1 -1.65 -78.85 23.45
CA MET A 1 -1.40 -78.17 24.74
C MET A 1 -0.68 -76.86 24.48
N LYS A 2 -1.30 -75.71 24.80
CA LYS A 2 -0.70 -74.37 24.64
C LYS A 2 0.04 -73.98 25.94
N PRO A 3 1.28 -73.47 25.90
CA PRO A 3 1.92 -72.93 27.10
C PRO A 3 1.58 -71.45 27.33
N VAL A 4 1.38 -71.11 28.59
CA VAL A 4 1.01 -69.78 29.12
C VAL A 4 2.24 -68.87 29.17
N LYS A 5 2.14 -67.64 28.65
CA LYS A 5 3.16 -66.59 28.76
C LYS A 5 3.14 -65.99 30.17
N LYS A 6 4.28 -65.99 30.87
CA LYS A 6 4.50 -65.24 32.12
C LYS A 6 4.86 -63.80 31.80
N GLU A 7 4.17 -62.86 32.43
CA GLU A 7 4.39 -61.42 32.36
C GLU A 7 5.60 -61.02 33.22
N LYS A 8 6.55 -60.28 32.66
CA LYS A 8 7.70 -59.71 33.38
C LYS A 8 7.35 -58.28 33.80
N HIS A 9 7.32 -58.04 35.10
CA HIS A 9 7.18 -56.70 35.70
C HIS A 9 8.56 -56.03 35.79
N THR A 10 8.74 -54.89 35.12
CA THR A 10 9.93 -54.03 35.24
C THR A 10 9.60 -52.79 36.06
N PRO A 11 10.45 -52.38 37.04
CA PRO A 11 10.17 -51.24 37.91
C PRO A 11 10.30 -49.91 37.15
N LYS A 12 9.38 -48.99 37.40
CA LYS A 12 9.41 -47.62 36.86
C LYS A 12 10.54 -46.82 37.52
N HIS A 13 11.54 -46.42 36.73
CA HIS A 13 12.49 -45.39 37.13
C HIS A 13 11.78 -44.04 37.24
N TYR A 14 11.77 -43.47 38.44
CA TYR A 14 11.32 -42.10 38.68
C TYR A 14 12.48 -41.16 38.32
N LEU A 15 12.33 -40.35 37.27
CA LEU A 15 13.25 -39.26 36.96
C LEU A 15 12.91 -38.07 37.88
N PRO A 16 13.91 -37.37 38.45
CA PRO A 16 13.66 -36.18 39.26
C PRO A 16 13.08 -35.06 38.39
N ASP A 17 11.97 -34.51 38.87
CA ASP A 17 11.19 -33.44 38.24
C ASP A 17 11.94 -32.10 38.29
N THR A 18 12.67 -31.78 37.22
CA THR A 18 13.29 -30.46 37.01
C THR A 18 12.40 -29.50 36.20
N THR A 19 11.15 -29.88 35.94
CA THR A 19 10.27 -29.15 35.01
C THR A 19 9.74 -27.80 35.51
N PRO A 20 9.56 -27.49 36.82
CA PRO A 20 8.92 -26.23 37.18
C PRO A 20 9.87 -25.02 37.20
N LYS A 21 11.19 -25.19 37.10
CA LYS A 21 12.14 -24.07 37.24
C LYS A 21 12.50 -23.37 35.92
N ILE A 22 12.37 -24.05 34.78
CA ILE A 22 12.71 -23.46 33.47
C ILE A 22 11.54 -22.63 32.92
N ALA A 23 10.30 -23.03 33.19
CA ALA A 23 9.10 -22.28 32.76
C ALA A 23 8.93 -20.93 33.50
N ALA A 24 9.29 -20.86 34.78
CA ALA A 24 9.20 -19.63 35.57
C ALA A 24 10.25 -18.58 35.17
N ALA A 25 11.41 -19.01 34.65
CA ALA A 25 12.45 -18.10 34.16
C ALA A 25 12.08 -17.49 32.80
N GLY A 26 11.44 -18.25 31.90
CA GLY A 26 11.04 -17.75 30.58
C GLY A 26 9.93 -16.69 30.66
N ALA A 27 8.93 -16.90 31.51
CA ALA A 27 7.81 -15.98 31.66
C ALA A 27 8.23 -14.64 32.31
N THR A 28 9.14 -14.66 33.28
CA THR A 28 9.65 -13.44 33.92
C THR A 28 10.49 -12.60 32.96
N VAL A 29 11.29 -13.22 32.11
CA VAL A 29 12.06 -12.51 31.07
C VAL A 29 11.14 -11.88 30.02
N LEU A 30 10.10 -12.59 29.57
CA LEU A 30 9.13 -12.03 28.61
C LEU A 30 8.34 -10.85 29.20
N VAL A 31 7.88 -10.96 30.45
CA VAL A 31 7.18 -9.85 31.11
C VAL A 31 8.12 -8.65 31.30
N LEU A 32 9.39 -8.86 31.66
CA LEU A 32 10.38 -7.79 31.76
C LEU A 32 10.64 -7.10 30.42
N LEU A 33 10.73 -7.86 29.32
CA LEU A 33 10.93 -7.31 27.98
C LEU A 33 9.72 -6.51 27.50
N VAL A 34 8.50 -6.97 27.80
CA VAL A 34 7.26 -6.25 27.47
C VAL A 34 7.14 -4.96 28.27
N VAL A 35 7.44 -4.99 29.58
CA VAL A 35 7.44 -3.79 30.43
C VAL A 35 8.52 -2.80 29.97
N LEU A 36 9.73 -3.28 29.64
CA LEU A 36 10.81 -2.43 29.14
C LEU A 36 10.45 -1.78 27.80
N SER A 37 9.84 -2.54 26.88
CA SER A 37 9.36 -2.02 25.60
C SER A 37 8.26 -0.99 25.80
N PHE A 38 7.35 -1.21 26.76
CA PHE A 38 6.32 -0.24 27.11
C PHE A 38 6.91 1.06 27.69
N VAL A 39 7.93 0.99 28.56
CA VAL A 39 8.61 2.18 29.12
C VAL A 39 9.40 2.95 28.07
N LEU A 40 10.05 2.26 27.13
CA LEU A 40 10.77 2.87 26.01
C LEU A 40 9.81 3.55 25.02
N SER A 41 8.68 2.93 24.70
CA SER A 41 7.71 3.46 23.74
C SER A 41 6.75 4.50 24.33
N SER A 42 6.52 4.51 25.64
CA SER A 42 5.61 5.47 26.31
C SER A 42 6.21 6.86 26.52
N GLY A 43 7.42 7.12 26.01
CA GLY A 43 8.03 8.45 25.99
C GLY A 43 8.41 9.01 27.36
N TRP A 44 8.33 8.20 28.44
CA TRP A 44 8.65 8.63 29.82
C TRP A 44 10.11 9.08 29.97
N MET A 45 11.01 8.60 29.11
CA MET A 45 12.43 9.01 29.12
C MET A 45 12.74 10.27 28.28
N HIS A 46 11.77 10.91 27.62
CA HIS A 46 11.98 12.19 26.93
C HIS A 46 11.88 13.40 27.89
N GLY A 47 12.42 13.25 29.09
CA GLY A 47 12.50 14.29 30.10
C GLY A 47 13.92 14.82 30.27
N SER A 48 14.46 15.53 29.27
CA SER A 48 15.43 16.59 29.53
C SER A 48 15.43 17.59 28.37
N SER A 49 14.88 18.77 28.64
CA SER A 49 15.11 19.97 27.82
C SER A 49 16.62 20.19 27.73
N THR A 50 17.20 19.95 26.55
CA THR A 50 18.49 20.53 26.22
C THR A 50 18.26 22.01 26.02
N GLY A 51 18.50 22.78 27.09
CA GLY A 51 18.49 24.23 27.04
C GLY A 51 19.57 24.72 26.07
N ILE A 52 19.16 25.11 24.87
CA ILE A 52 19.98 25.95 24.00
C ILE A 52 20.00 27.34 24.64
N ILE A 53 21.18 27.74 25.13
CA ILE A 53 21.45 29.12 25.49
C ILE A 53 21.77 29.85 24.18
N LEU A 54 20.89 30.78 23.80
CA LEU A 54 21.16 31.73 22.73
C LEU A 54 22.16 32.79 23.23
N PRO A 55 23.26 33.07 22.52
CA PRO A 55 23.93 34.35 22.65
C PRO A 55 23.02 35.45 22.12
N GLY A 56 23.02 36.58 22.84
CA GLY A 56 22.07 37.68 22.69
C GLY A 56 21.99 38.32 21.30
N SER A 57 20.81 38.88 21.06
CA SER A 57 20.44 39.71 19.91
C SER A 57 21.36 40.91 19.76
N GLU A 58 21.93 41.11 18.56
CA GLU A 58 22.12 42.43 17.94
C GLU A 58 22.51 42.31 16.46
N GLY A 59 21.71 42.93 15.59
CA GLY A 59 22.14 43.51 14.30
C GLY A 59 22.56 42.56 13.17
N ASP A 60 21.63 42.27 12.26
CA ASP A 60 21.64 42.68 10.83
C ASP A 60 20.68 41.76 10.05
N SER A 61 19.74 42.34 9.28
CA SER A 61 18.78 41.56 8.51
C SER A 61 19.42 41.01 7.24
N PRO A 62 19.50 39.68 7.01
CA PRO A 62 19.95 39.18 5.73
C PRO A 62 18.80 39.27 4.72
N THR A 63 19.01 40.06 3.68
CA THR A 63 18.24 40.05 2.43
C THR A 63 18.10 38.62 1.89
N VAL A 64 16.85 38.20 1.64
CA VAL A 64 16.54 36.89 1.08
C VAL A 64 16.88 36.89 -0.40
N GLY A 65 17.96 36.17 -0.78
CA GLY A 65 18.29 35.89 -2.17
C GLY A 65 17.35 34.81 -2.73
N ALA A 66 16.80 35.06 -3.92
CA ALA A 66 16.02 34.08 -4.65
C ALA A 66 16.87 32.84 -4.96
N GLY A 67 16.58 31.71 -4.29
CA GLY A 67 17.17 30.42 -4.63
C GLY A 67 17.74 29.60 -3.48
N SER A 68 17.03 29.44 -2.36
CA SER A 68 17.26 28.31 -1.45
C SER A 68 16.10 28.13 -0.46
N ALA A 69 15.00 27.52 -0.91
CA ALA A 69 14.00 26.97 0.01
C ALA A 69 14.41 25.54 0.39
N LEU A 70 15.44 25.43 1.22
CA LEU A 70 15.66 24.21 2.01
C LEU A 70 14.66 24.27 3.17
N LEU A 71 13.47 23.66 2.97
CA LEU A 71 12.53 23.38 4.04
C LEU A 71 13.15 22.33 4.97
N THR A 72 13.92 22.77 5.94
CA THR A 72 14.39 21.94 7.05
C THR A 72 13.21 21.55 7.93
N GLY A 73 12.71 20.32 7.79
CA GLY A 73 12.18 19.38 8.80
C GLY A 73 11.30 19.84 9.99
N GLN A 74 10.90 21.10 10.11
CA GLN A 74 10.16 21.67 11.25
C GLN A 74 8.92 22.49 10.83
N SER A 75 8.47 22.41 9.57
CA SER A 75 7.25 23.11 9.13
C SER A 75 6.56 22.40 7.96
N VAL A 76 6.31 21.09 8.10
CA VAL A 76 5.46 20.32 7.16
C VAL A 76 4.16 19.86 7.84
N ASP A 77 4.12 19.78 9.18
CA ASP A 77 2.90 19.48 9.93
C ASP A 77 1.90 20.65 10.00
N ASP A 78 2.31 21.89 9.72
CA ASP A 78 1.44 23.07 9.79
C ASP A 78 0.76 23.44 8.45
N ILE A 79 1.04 22.72 7.36
CA ILE A 79 0.38 23.00 6.07
C ILE A 79 -0.99 22.34 6.09
N THR A 80 -2.01 23.14 6.39
CA THR A 80 -3.42 22.77 6.18
C THR A 80 -3.63 22.49 4.70
N ILE A 81 -4.13 21.29 4.38
CA ILE A 81 -4.45 20.91 3.00
C ILE A 81 -5.88 21.34 2.71
N ASP A 82 -6.06 22.11 1.64
CA ASP A 82 -7.36 22.56 1.15
C ASP A 82 -7.38 22.59 -0.38
N VAL A 83 -8.52 22.99 -0.97
CA VAL A 83 -8.72 22.98 -2.42
C VAL A 83 -7.72 23.84 -3.21
N ASN A 84 -7.11 24.85 -2.57
CA ASN A 84 -6.18 25.78 -3.23
C ASN A 84 -4.76 25.21 -3.34
N ASN A 85 -4.37 24.30 -2.44
CA ASN A 85 -3.02 23.75 -2.40
C ASN A 85 -2.93 22.23 -2.68
N ALA A 86 -4.05 21.51 -2.59
CA ALA A 86 -4.05 20.05 -2.71
C ALA A 86 -3.45 19.53 -4.02
N LYS A 87 -3.76 20.15 -5.16
CA LYS A 87 -3.14 19.77 -6.45
C LYS A 87 -1.62 19.95 -6.44
N THR A 88 -1.13 21.04 -5.85
CA THR A 88 0.32 21.30 -5.76
C THR A 88 0.99 20.22 -4.91
N VAL A 89 0.37 19.83 -3.80
CA VAL A 89 0.89 18.76 -2.94
C VAL A 89 0.83 17.40 -3.64
N ILE A 90 -0.30 17.05 -4.26
CA ILE A 90 -0.44 15.80 -5.02
C ILE A 90 0.59 15.74 -6.16
N ALA A 91 0.89 16.84 -6.83
CA ALA A 91 1.91 16.88 -7.88
C ALA A 91 3.33 16.53 -7.39
N THR A 92 3.60 16.62 -6.08
CA THR A 92 4.87 16.14 -5.49
C THR A 92 4.88 14.64 -5.20
N LEU A 93 3.71 14.00 -5.18
CA LEU A 93 3.53 12.57 -4.92
C LEU A 93 3.61 11.80 -6.24
N ALA A 94 4.83 11.50 -6.68
CA ALA A 94 5.05 10.77 -7.93
C ALA A 94 4.74 9.28 -7.78
N ARG A 95 4.05 8.70 -8.78
CA ARG A 95 3.89 7.24 -8.91
C ARG A 95 5.27 6.57 -8.96
N PRO A 96 5.54 5.55 -8.10
CA PRO A 96 6.81 4.83 -8.14
C PRO A 96 7.03 4.12 -9.47
N ALA A 97 8.27 4.09 -9.95
CA ALA A 97 8.64 3.38 -11.19
C ALA A 97 8.55 1.86 -11.04
N ALA A 98 8.69 1.34 -9.82
CA ALA A 98 8.48 -0.06 -9.49
C ALA A 98 7.65 -0.19 -8.22
N TYR A 99 6.61 -1.02 -8.27
CA TYR A 99 5.74 -1.29 -7.13
C TYR A 99 4.90 -2.55 -7.36
N SER A 100 4.31 -3.06 -6.29
CA SER A 100 3.21 -4.00 -6.33
C SER A 100 2.03 -3.54 -5.49
N SER A 101 0.83 -3.95 -5.85
CA SER A 101 -0.37 -3.69 -5.06
C SER A 101 -1.46 -4.71 -5.33
N ARG A 102 -2.42 -4.82 -4.41
CA ARG A 102 -3.71 -5.45 -4.63
C ARG A 102 -4.77 -4.37 -4.85
N ILE A 103 -5.65 -4.57 -5.82
CA ILE A 103 -6.73 -3.65 -6.15
C ILE A 103 -8.06 -4.40 -6.05
N GLU A 104 -8.99 -3.84 -5.30
CA GLU A 104 -10.39 -4.25 -5.25
C GLU A 104 -11.25 -3.15 -5.86
N ASN A 105 -12.02 -3.49 -6.89
CA ASN A 105 -13.01 -2.61 -7.50
C ASN A 105 -14.40 -3.18 -7.31
N THR A 106 -15.19 -2.51 -6.49
CA THR A 106 -16.56 -2.89 -6.14
C THR A 106 -17.53 -1.94 -6.83
N ILE A 107 -18.41 -2.51 -7.66
CA ILE A 107 -19.48 -1.82 -8.39
C ILE A 107 -20.79 -2.11 -7.66
N TYR A 108 -21.52 -1.05 -7.34
CA TYR A 108 -22.82 -1.09 -6.64
C TYR A 108 -23.94 -0.80 -7.64
N TYR A 109 -25.02 -1.57 -7.55
CA TYR A 109 -26.20 -1.42 -8.40
C TYR A 109 -27.45 -1.83 -7.62
N ASP A 110 -28.64 -1.56 -8.17
CA ASP A 110 -29.87 -1.93 -7.48
C ASP A 110 -29.94 -3.44 -7.25
N GLY A 111 -30.18 -3.84 -6.00
CA GLY A 111 -30.22 -5.24 -5.58
C GLY A 111 -28.86 -5.89 -5.27
N GLY A 112 -27.72 -5.19 -5.34
CA GLY A 112 -26.45 -5.77 -4.88
C GLY A 112 -25.16 -5.05 -5.28
N SER A 113 -24.07 -5.81 -5.27
CA SER A 113 -22.74 -5.34 -5.66
C SER A 113 -21.90 -6.49 -6.22
N ALA A 114 -20.96 -6.17 -7.10
CA ALA A 114 -19.96 -7.10 -7.59
C ALA A 114 -18.56 -6.53 -7.36
N ALA A 115 -17.62 -7.38 -6.95
CA ALA A 115 -16.23 -7.01 -6.73
C ALA A 115 -15.33 -7.74 -7.73
N LEU A 116 -14.37 -7.00 -8.28
CA LEU A 116 -13.28 -7.50 -9.11
C LEU A 116 -11.97 -7.26 -8.37
N TYR A 117 -11.09 -8.27 -8.40
CA TYR A 117 -9.81 -8.23 -7.71
C TYR A 117 -8.68 -8.40 -8.70
N CYS A 118 -7.62 -7.62 -8.54
CA CYS A 118 -6.39 -7.85 -9.27
C CYS A 118 -5.14 -7.60 -8.42
N HIS A 119 -4.05 -8.25 -8.81
CA HIS A 119 -2.71 -7.82 -8.42
C HIS A 119 -2.09 -7.00 -9.54
N ARG A 120 -1.38 -5.95 -9.17
CA ARG A 120 -0.65 -5.06 -10.07
C ARG A 120 0.83 -5.12 -9.71
N TYR A 121 1.67 -5.26 -10.73
CA TYR A 121 3.12 -5.17 -10.63
C TYR A 121 3.63 -4.22 -11.71
N ALA A 122 4.47 -3.28 -11.33
CA ALA A 122 5.12 -2.36 -12.26
C ALA A 122 6.63 -2.46 -12.07
N ARG A 123 7.37 -2.49 -13.18
CA ARG A 123 8.85 -2.49 -13.21
C ARG A 123 9.31 -2.14 -14.61
N ASP A 124 10.38 -1.34 -14.74
CA ASP A 124 11.03 -1.04 -16.03
C ASP A 124 10.04 -0.53 -17.10
N SER A 125 9.04 0.25 -16.68
CA SER A 125 7.91 0.72 -17.51
C SER A 125 7.03 -0.37 -18.12
N VAL A 126 7.16 -1.61 -17.64
CA VAL A 126 6.28 -2.74 -17.92
C VAL A 126 5.30 -2.90 -16.76
N VAL A 127 4.03 -3.13 -17.10
CA VAL A 127 2.96 -3.30 -16.13
C VAL A 127 2.27 -4.64 -16.32
N ARG A 128 2.27 -5.46 -15.28
CA ARG A 128 1.51 -6.70 -15.18
C ARG A 128 0.26 -6.49 -14.33
N THR A 129 -0.87 -6.94 -14.82
CA THR A 129 -2.13 -7.02 -14.07
C THR A 129 -2.65 -8.45 -14.11
N ASP A 130 -2.79 -9.06 -12.92
CA ASP A 130 -3.35 -10.39 -12.74
C ASP A 130 -4.78 -10.28 -12.23
N THR A 131 -5.76 -10.75 -13.00
CA THR A 131 -7.16 -10.83 -12.55
C THR A 131 -7.33 -12.06 -11.68
N LEU A 132 -7.98 -11.90 -10.52
CA LEU A 132 -8.14 -12.96 -9.54
C LEU A 132 -9.56 -13.51 -9.52
N GLY A 133 -9.66 -14.82 -9.29
CA GLY A 133 -10.91 -15.52 -9.01
C GLY A 133 -11.37 -15.30 -7.57
N SER A 134 -12.56 -15.83 -7.24
CA SER A 134 -13.10 -15.79 -5.88
C SER A 134 -12.28 -16.60 -4.87
N ASP A 135 -11.46 -17.53 -5.34
CA ASP A 135 -10.48 -18.31 -4.56
C ASP A 135 -9.12 -17.61 -4.42
N ASN A 136 -9.05 -16.35 -4.86
CA ASN A 136 -7.84 -15.54 -4.89
C ASN A 136 -6.71 -16.09 -5.77
N GLN A 137 -7.01 -17.06 -6.64
CA GLN A 137 -6.05 -17.56 -7.63
C GLN A 137 -6.08 -16.67 -8.88
N VAL A 138 -4.92 -16.53 -9.52
CA VAL A 138 -4.82 -15.85 -10.82
C VAL A 138 -5.65 -16.62 -11.85
N GLN A 139 -6.55 -15.94 -12.53
CA GLN A 139 -7.39 -16.49 -13.61
C GLN A 139 -6.86 -16.09 -14.98
N SER A 140 -6.38 -14.85 -15.10
CA SER A 140 -5.75 -14.34 -16.30
C SER A 140 -4.71 -13.28 -15.95
N THR A 141 -3.73 -13.14 -16.84
CA THR A 141 -2.67 -12.14 -16.74
C THR A 141 -2.68 -11.30 -18.00
N LEU A 142 -2.47 -9.99 -17.82
CA LEU A 142 -2.23 -9.04 -18.88
C LEU A 142 -0.92 -8.29 -18.58
N ILE A 143 0.03 -8.30 -19.52
CA ILE A 143 1.24 -7.48 -19.46
C ILE A 143 1.19 -6.43 -20.56
N ARG A 144 1.50 -5.18 -20.19
CA ARG A 144 1.73 -4.07 -21.09
C ARG A 144 3.18 -3.63 -21.05
N VAL A 145 3.75 -3.40 -22.22
CA VAL A 145 5.12 -2.91 -22.40
C VAL A 145 5.13 -1.52 -23.07
N PRO A 146 6.22 -0.74 -22.94
CA PRO A 146 6.29 0.65 -23.43
C PRO A 146 6.04 0.85 -24.93
N ASP A 147 6.34 -0.14 -25.77
CA ASP A 147 6.16 -0.06 -27.23
C ASP A 147 4.70 -0.24 -27.68
N GLY A 148 3.77 -0.30 -26.72
CA GLY A 148 2.34 -0.45 -26.95
C GLY A 148 1.90 -1.87 -27.24
N LYS A 149 2.80 -2.88 -27.16
CA LYS A 149 2.38 -4.29 -27.19
C LYS A 149 1.68 -4.67 -25.89
N VAL A 150 0.77 -5.63 -26.04
CA VAL A 150 0.13 -6.30 -24.91
C VAL A 150 0.29 -7.80 -25.06
N TYR A 151 0.48 -8.46 -23.92
CA TYR A 151 0.49 -9.90 -23.80
C TYR A 151 -0.63 -10.30 -22.85
N ALA A 152 -1.41 -11.33 -23.20
CA ALA A 152 -2.48 -11.81 -22.33
C ALA A 152 -2.61 -13.33 -22.40
N TRP A 153 -2.92 -13.97 -21.28
CA TRP A 153 -3.15 -15.41 -21.20
C TRP A 153 -4.02 -15.75 -20.00
N ASN A 154 -4.68 -16.92 -20.05
CA ASN A 154 -5.36 -17.48 -18.89
C ASN A 154 -4.42 -18.37 -18.09
N ALA A 155 -4.75 -18.59 -16.82
CA ALA A 155 -4.01 -19.51 -15.98
C ALA A 155 -3.94 -20.91 -16.61
N GLY A 156 -2.72 -21.43 -16.78
CA GLY A 156 -2.46 -22.74 -17.38
C GLY A 156 -2.20 -22.73 -18.88
N ASP A 157 -2.39 -21.59 -19.57
CA ASP A 157 -2.01 -21.45 -20.97
C ASP A 157 -0.48 -21.51 -21.12
N SER A 158 0.00 -22.16 -22.18
CA SER A 158 1.44 -22.26 -22.49
C SER A 158 1.91 -21.25 -23.56
N ILE A 159 1.00 -20.42 -24.07
CA ILE A 159 1.28 -19.40 -25.09
C ILE A 159 0.46 -18.16 -24.75
N ALA A 160 1.09 -16.99 -24.78
CA ALA A 160 0.39 -15.71 -24.65
C ALA A 160 -0.19 -15.25 -25.99
N TYR A 161 -1.39 -14.66 -25.95
CA TYR A 161 -1.84 -13.76 -27.01
C TYR A 161 -0.92 -12.53 -27.05
N GLN A 162 -0.58 -12.05 -28.25
CA GLN A 162 0.15 -10.81 -28.46
C GLN A 162 -0.66 -9.85 -29.34
N GLY A 163 -0.77 -8.59 -28.91
CA GLY A 163 -1.52 -7.57 -29.62
C GLY A 163 -0.95 -6.16 -29.41
N LYS A 164 -1.74 -5.16 -29.80
CA LYS A 164 -1.47 -3.73 -29.52
C LYS A 164 -2.49 -3.20 -28.51
N ALA A 165 -2.05 -2.34 -27.61
CA ALA A 165 -2.89 -1.75 -26.57
C ALA A 165 -3.92 -0.76 -27.12
N GLY A 166 -3.57 -0.01 -28.18
CA GLY A 166 -4.38 1.13 -28.62
C GLY A 166 -4.50 2.16 -27.49
N ASP A 167 -5.72 2.63 -27.21
CA ASP A 167 -6.00 3.60 -26.15
C ASP A 167 -6.13 2.94 -24.75
N PHE A 168 -5.93 1.63 -24.65
CA PHE A 168 -6.10 0.88 -23.40
C PHE A 168 -4.92 1.15 -22.45
N THR A 169 -5.15 1.96 -21.40
CA THR A 169 -4.12 2.36 -20.42
C THR A 169 -3.83 1.29 -19.38
N ASP A 170 -2.73 1.46 -18.61
CA ASP A 170 -2.36 0.50 -17.58
C ASP A 170 -3.42 0.47 -16.50
N ASP A 171 -3.89 1.63 -16.07
CA ASP A 171 -4.92 1.75 -15.05
C ASP A 171 -6.26 1.14 -15.49
N VAL A 172 -6.66 1.32 -16.77
CA VAL A 172 -7.85 0.66 -17.32
C VAL A 172 -7.74 -0.87 -17.24
N ALA A 173 -6.54 -1.46 -17.36
CA ALA A 173 -6.33 -2.90 -17.23
C ALA A 173 -6.69 -3.45 -15.84
N ALA A 174 -6.54 -2.65 -14.78
CA ALA A 174 -6.99 -3.00 -13.42
C ALA A 174 -8.37 -2.43 -13.07
N MET A 175 -9.05 -1.81 -14.04
CA MET A 175 -10.20 -0.93 -13.78
C MET A 175 -9.89 0.05 -12.64
N LEU A 176 -8.70 0.64 -12.63
CA LEU A 176 -8.28 1.71 -11.75
C LEU A 176 -8.54 3.04 -12.46
N PRO A 177 -9.07 4.08 -11.80
CA PRO A 177 -9.02 5.41 -12.38
C PRO A 177 -7.56 5.89 -12.45
N THR A 178 -7.20 6.60 -13.52
CA THR A 178 -5.96 7.37 -13.57
C THR A 178 -6.08 8.51 -12.56
N TYR A 179 -5.57 8.32 -11.35
CA TYR A 179 -5.80 9.27 -10.26
C TYR A 179 -5.04 10.58 -10.46
N GLU A 180 -3.97 10.55 -11.25
CA GLU A 180 -3.19 11.72 -11.66
C GLU A 180 -4.00 12.69 -12.51
N ASP A 181 -5.11 12.25 -13.13
CA ASP A 181 -6.03 13.13 -13.86
C ASP A 181 -6.62 14.23 -12.96
N VAL A 182 -6.59 14.07 -11.63
CA VAL A 182 -6.98 15.11 -10.68
C VAL A 182 -6.14 16.39 -10.81
N LEU A 183 -4.94 16.29 -11.39
CA LEU A 183 -4.04 17.42 -11.61
C LEU A 183 -4.42 18.24 -12.84
N ALA A 184 -5.27 17.73 -13.74
CA ALA A 184 -5.66 18.42 -14.97
C ALA A 184 -6.35 19.76 -14.65
N ASP A 185 -6.11 20.79 -15.47
CA ASP A 185 -6.56 22.17 -15.21
C ASP A 185 -8.09 22.28 -15.13
N GLU A 186 -8.80 21.48 -15.92
CA GLU A 186 -10.25 21.40 -15.96
C GLU A 186 -10.88 20.82 -14.68
N VAL A 187 -10.13 20.04 -13.89
CA VAL A 187 -10.64 19.44 -12.65
C VAL A 187 -10.72 20.51 -11.56
N GLN A 188 -11.92 20.80 -11.07
CA GLN A 188 -12.12 21.75 -9.98
C GLN A 188 -12.42 20.99 -8.69
N LEU A 189 -11.57 21.16 -7.67
CA LEU A 189 -11.76 20.53 -6.37
C LEU A 189 -12.84 21.26 -5.57
N THR A 190 -13.80 20.51 -5.05
CA THR A 190 -14.87 21.02 -4.18
C THR A 190 -14.57 20.81 -2.70
N ALA A 191 -13.71 19.85 -2.38
CA ALA A 191 -13.14 19.66 -1.05
C ALA A 191 -11.74 19.03 -1.16
N ALA A 192 -10.89 19.31 -0.19
CA ALA A 192 -9.63 18.61 -0.02
C ALA A 192 -9.19 18.65 1.45
N GLY A 193 -8.38 17.66 1.86
CA GLY A 193 -7.85 17.60 3.21
C GLY A 193 -6.91 16.41 3.41
N ARG A 194 -6.26 16.36 4.57
CA ARG A 194 -5.56 15.16 5.03
C ARG A 194 -6.57 14.20 5.64
N GLN A 195 -6.43 12.90 5.34
CA GLN A 195 -7.26 11.86 5.91
C GLN A 195 -6.47 10.57 6.03
N ASP A 196 -6.63 9.85 7.14
CA ASP A 196 -6.14 8.47 7.25
C ASP A 196 -7.10 7.51 6.55
N ILE A 197 -6.58 6.75 5.58
CA ILE A 197 -7.33 5.74 4.83
C ILE A 197 -6.61 4.42 5.02
N ASN A 198 -7.30 3.41 5.56
CA ASN A 198 -6.73 2.10 5.87
C ASN A 198 -5.46 2.13 6.74
N GLY A 199 -5.33 3.15 7.61
CA GLY A 199 -4.16 3.34 8.47
C GLY A 199 -2.97 4.05 7.80
N GLU A 200 -3.15 4.57 6.59
CA GLU A 200 -2.13 5.30 5.84
C GLU A 200 -2.54 6.77 5.65
N PRO A 201 -1.62 7.73 5.87
CA PRO A 201 -1.91 9.14 5.66
C PRO A 201 -2.10 9.41 4.16
N CYS A 202 -3.22 10.03 3.81
CA CYS A 202 -3.59 10.35 2.43
C CYS A 202 -3.96 11.83 2.28
N ILE A 203 -3.80 12.34 1.06
CA ILE A 203 -4.49 13.54 0.59
C ILE A 203 -5.81 13.11 -0.03
N ALA A 204 -6.91 13.46 0.63
CA ALA A 204 -8.26 13.22 0.13
C ALA A 204 -8.76 14.45 -0.64
N VAL A 205 -9.34 14.24 -1.81
CA VAL A 205 -9.87 15.28 -2.69
C VAL A 205 -11.23 14.87 -3.24
N THR A 206 -12.13 15.85 -3.34
CA THR A 206 -13.46 15.68 -3.93
C THR A 206 -13.61 16.59 -5.14
N PHE A 207 -14.17 16.08 -6.23
CA PHE A 207 -14.39 16.81 -7.49
C PHE A 207 -15.48 16.13 -8.31
N GLU A 208 -15.95 16.80 -9.36
CA GLU A 208 -16.95 16.25 -10.29
C GLU A 208 -16.26 15.76 -11.58
N GLN A 209 -16.62 14.56 -12.04
CA GLN A 209 -16.14 14.00 -13.30
C GLN A 209 -17.20 13.11 -13.94
N GLY A 210 -17.55 13.37 -15.20
CA GLY A 210 -18.50 12.53 -15.94
C GLY A 210 -19.90 12.45 -15.31
N GLY A 211 -20.31 13.46 -14.54
CA GLY A 211 -21.58 13.48 -13.81
C GLY A 211 -21.55 12.77 -12.44
N TYR A 212 -20.40 12.27 -12.01
CA TYR A 212 -20.19 11.67 -10.70
C TYR A 212 -19.39 12.60 -9.79
N ARG A 213 -19.78 12.62 -8.52
CA ARG A 213 -18.93 13.15 -7.45
C ARG A 213 -17.88 12.11 -7.10
N CYS A 214 -16.62 12.40 -7.41
CA CYS A 214 -15.46 11.55 -7.16
C CYS A 214 -14.79 11.96 -5.85
N VAL A 215 -14.40 10.98 -5.04
CA VAL A 215 -13.58 11.17 -3.83
C VAL A 215 -12.35 10.28 -3.93
N TYR A 216 -11.18 10.87 -4.15
CA TYR A 216 -9.91 10.16 -4.27
C TYR A 216 -9.06 10.39 -3.04
N GLY A 217 -8.39 9.34 -2.57
CA GLY A 217 -7.39 9.39 -1.51
C GLY A 217 -6.06 8.90 -2.06
N ILE A 218 -5.07 9.79 -2.12
CA ILE A 218 -3.72 9.51 -2.62
C ILE A 218 -2.79 9.38 -1.42
N SER A 219 -2.08 8.26 -1.29
CA SER A 219 -1.13 8.01 -0.21
C SER A 219 0.01 9.03 -0.25
N THR A 220 0.32 9.64 0.89
CA THR A 220 1.49 10.52 1.03
C THR A 220 2.80 9.74 1.20
N VAL A 221 2.72 8.42 1.41
CA VAL A 221 3.88 7.53 1.61
C VAL A 221 4.35 6.96 0.28
N SER A 222 3.42 6.39 -0.50
CA SER A 222 3.73 5.72 -1.78
C SER A 222 3.49 6.60 -3.00
N GLY A 223 2.68 7.66 -2.87
CA GLY A 223 2.21 8.45 -4.01
C GLY A 223 1.18 7.75 -4.91
N LEU A 224 0.74 6.54 -4.53
CA LEU A 224 -0.28 5.77 -5.22
C LEU A 224 -1.69 6.11 -4.72
N LEU A 225 -2.70 5.83 -5.54
CA LEU A 225 -4.09 5.82 -5.08
C LEU A 225 -4.26 4.78 -3.96
N ALA A 226 -4.84 5.19 -2.83
CA ALA A 226 -5.27 4.30 -1.76
C ALA A 226 -6.75 3.94 -1.88
N GLN A 227 -7.58 4.91 -2.30
CA GLN A 227 -9.02 4.71 -2.50
C GLN A 227 -9.58 5.68 -3.52
N ALA A 228 -10.57 5.24 -4.31
CA ALA A 228 -11.45 6.11 -5.09
C ALA A 228 -12.91 5.71 -4.86
N SER A 229 -13.78 6.69 -4.63
CA SER A 229 -15.23 6.49 -4.53
C SER A 229 -15.96 7.36 -5.54
N PHE A 230 -16.99 6.82 -6.18
CA PHE A 230 -17.78 7.49 -7.21
C PHE A 230 -19.24 7.50 -6.78
N TYR A 231 -19.84 8.69 -6.73
CA TYR A 231 -21.21 8.88 -6.29
C TYR A 231 -22.08 9.47 -7.39
N ASP A 232 -23.27 8.90 -7.59
CA ASP A 232 -24.37 9.52 -8.33
C ASP A 232 -25.30 10.18 -7.31
N GLY A 233 -25.18 11.51 -7.18
CA GLY A 233 -25.71 12.27 -6.05
C GLY A 233 -25.12 11.79 -4.72
N ASP A 234 -25.97 11.18 -3.87
CA ASP A 234 -25.58 10.60 -2.58
C ASP A 234 -25.35 9.09 -2.65
N THR A 235 -25.61 8.45 -3.80
CA THR A 235 -25.52 7.00 -3.98
C THR A 235 -24.12 6.60 -4.39
N LEU A 236 -23.43 5.79 -3.58
CA LEU A 236 -22.15 5.18 -3.97
C LEU A 236 -22.39 4.15 -5.08
N THR A 237 -21.81 4.37 -6.27
CA THR A 237 -21.96 3.47 -7.43
C THR A 237 -20.72 2.63 -7.68
N ARG A 238 -19.55 3.11 -7.24
CA ARG A 238 -18.30 2.38 -7.36
C ARG A 238 -17.32 2.79 -6.27
N LYS A 239 -16.60 1.81 -5.73
CA LYS A 239 -15.48 2.02 -4.82
C LYS A 239 -14.29 1.19 -5.26
N VAL A 240 -13.13 1.82 -5.35
CA VAL A 240 -11.84 1.18 -5.59
C VAL A 240 -11.00 1.32 -4.33
N THR A 241 -10.43 0.22 -3.86
CA THR A 241 -9.50 0.19 -2.73
C THR A 241 -8.21 -0.44 -3.20
N VAL A 242 -7.08 0.21 -2.90
CA VAL A 242 -5.74 -0.31 -3.17
C VAL A 242 -5.10 -0.65 -1.83
N SER A 243 -4.56 -1.86 -1.74
CA SER A 243 -3.96 -2.41 -0.53
C SER A 243 -2.70 -3.21 -0.87
N GLU A 244 -2.04 -3.75 0.14
CA GLU A 244 -0.82 -4.57 -0.04
C GLU A 244 0.24 -3.84 -0.88
N ILE A 245 0.33 -2.52 -0.71
CA ILE A 245 1.25 -1.67 -1.45
C ILE A 245 2.67 -1.97 -0.99
N SER A 246 3.54 -2.25 -1.94
CA SER A 246 4.99 -2.30 -1.75
C SER A 246 5.66 -1.51 -2.86
N THR A 247 6.63 -0.67 -2.51
CA THR A 247 7.49 0.04 -3.47
C THR A 247 8.82 -0.69 -3.69
N GLU A 248 8.95 -1.92 -3.19
CA GLU A 248 10.07 -2.79 -3.53
C GLU A 248 9.98 -3.20 -5.01
N THR A 249 11.14 -3.41 -5.63
CA THR A 249 11.19 -3.84 -7.03
C THR A 249 10.64 -5.26 -7.16
N PRO A 250 9.55 -5.47 -7.94
CA PRO A 250 9.01 -6.81 -8.13
C PRO A 250 10.01 -7.74 -8.85
N ASP A 251 9.92 -9.03 -8.57
CA ASP A 251 10.78 -10.04 -9.21
C ASP A 251 10.61 -10.00 -10.74
N SER A 252 11.72 -10.13 -11.46
CA SER A 252 11.72 -10.20 -12.92
C SER A 252 10.94 -11.39 -13.46
N GLU A 253 10.87 -12.49 -12.72
CA GLU A 253 10.10 -13.68 -13.12
C GLU A 253 8.60 -13.39 -13.30
N LEU A 254 8.07 -12.36 -12.63
CA LEU A 254 6.68 -11.90 -12.84
C LEU A 254 6.46 -11.33 -14.25
N PHE A 255 7.51 -10.96 -14.97
CA PHE A 255 7.42 -10.38 -16.31
C PHE A 255 7.92 -11.34 -17.39
N THR A 256 7.75 -12.65 -17.13
CA THR A 256 8.04 -13.71 -18.10
C THR A 256 6.74 -14.26 -18.68
N LEU A 257 6.70 -14.45 -20.00
CA LEU A 257 5.58 -15.05 -20.72
C LEU A 257 5.52 -16.57 -20.47
N PRO A 258 4.39 -17.24 -20.75
CA PRO A 258 4.25 -18.69 -20.52
C PRO A 258 5.27 -19.58 -21.24
N ASP A 259 5.87 -19.10 -22.33
CA ASP A 259 6.91 -19.81 -23.10
C ASP A 259 8.33 -19.57 -22.57
N GLY A 260 8.49 -18.73 -21.54
CA GLY A 260 9.77 -18.41 -20.93
C GLY A 260 10.44 -17.14 -21.47
N GLU A 261 9.82 -16.43 -22.44
CA GLU A 261 10.35 -15.15 -22.91
C GLU A 261 10.18 -14.05 -21.83
N SER A 262 11.27 -13.37 -21.45
CA SER A 262 11.20 -12.16 -20.62
C SER A 262 10.77 -10.97 -21.46
N VAL A 263 9.89 -10.12 -20.91
CA VAL A 263 9.48 -8.85 -21.56
C VAL A 263 10.03 -7.60 -20.88
N ILE A 264 10.94 -7.77 -19.92
CA ILE A 264 11.81 -6.72 -19.34
C ILE A 264 13.28 -7.04 -19.62
#